data_AF-A0A0Q7SZB3-F1
#
_entry.id   AF-A0A0Q7SZB3-F1
#
_cell.length_a   1.000
_cell.length_b   1.000
_cell.length_c   1.000
_cell.angle_alpha   90.00
_cell.angle_beta   90.00
_cell.angle_gamma   90.00
#
_symmetry.space_group_name_H-M   'P 1'
#
loop_
_entity.id
_entity.type
_entity.pdbx_description
1 polymer ?
#
loop_
_entity_poly.entity_id
_entity_poly.type
_entity_poly.pdbx_seq_one_letter_code
_entity_poly.pdbx_strand_id
1 'polypeptide(L)'
;MLATSVLCREMLDGADLMPELRAALPAGDARPRVVFWPSYIAESDAEQSALCKAYRLGAAGLARDLGAWVLQSNWPESLNAPAQRGFGDSVVIAPDGRRVATLPRDAAAQVVVALDAG
;
A
#
# COMPACT_ATOMS: atom_id res chain seq x y z
N MET A 1 14.91 -2.53 11.58
CA MET A 1 14.25 -1.36 10.96
C MET A 1 12.77 -1.43 11.31
N LEU A 2 12.15 -0.38 11.85
CA LEU A 2 10.74 -0.44 12.27
C LEU A 2 9.79 -0.34 11.07
N ALA A 3 10.07 0.56 10.14
CA ALA A 3 9.23 0.82 8.98
C ALA A 3 10.06 1.19 7.75
N THR A 4 9.49 0.98 6.57
CA THR A 4 9.98 1.45 5.27
C THR A 4 8.83 2.05 4.45
N SER A 5 9.10 2.56 3.25
CA SER A 5 8.09 3.08 2.33
C SER A 5 8.30 2.61 0.90
N VAL A 6 7.21 2.40 0.18
CA VAL A 6 7.17 2.13 -1.26
C VAL A 6 6.17 3.10 -1.88
N LEU A 7 6.57 3.85 -2.90
CA LEU A 7 5.82 4.98 -3.43
C LEU A 7 4.91 4.54 -4.58
N CYS A 8 3.60 4.69 -4.39
CA CYS A 8 2.57 4.59 -5.44
C CYS A 8 2.83 3.49 -6.49
N ARG A 9 3.49 3.85 -7.61
CA ARG A 9 3.79 2.99 -8.74
C ARG A 9 4.76 1.85 -8.43
N GLU A 10 5.73 2.09 -7.56
CA GLU A 10 6.78 1.12 -7.17
C GLU A 10 6.19 -0.22 -6.70
N MET A 11 4.92 -0.23 -6.28
CA MET A 11 4.20 -1.44 -5.91
C MET A 11 4.03 -2.46 -7.05
N LEU A 12 4.16 -2.04 -8.32
CA LEU A 12 4.18 -2.94 -9.48
C LEU A 12 5.55 -3.57 -9.73
N ASP A 13 6.60 -2.96 -9.19
CA ASP A 13 7.99 -3.29 -9.47
C ASP A 13 8.59 -4.17 -8.35
N GLY A 14 7.74 -4.92 -7.63
CA GLY A 14 8.12 -5.66 -6.43
C GLY A 14 9.29 -6.63 -6.64
N ALA A 15 9.37 -7.28 -7.81
CA ALA A 15 10.47 -8.18 -8.14
C ALA A 15 11.84 -7.47 -8.13
N ASP A 16 11.88 -6.23 -8.64
CA ASP A 16 13.10 -5.43 -8.74
C ASP A 16 13.39 -4.66 -7.43
N LEU A 17 12.35 -4.31 -6.67
CA LEU A 17 12.48 -3.62 -5.37
C LEU A 17 12.93 -4.53 -4.24
N MET A 18 12.54 -5.81 -4.25
CA MET A 18 12.79 -6.72 -3.14
C MET A 18 14.27 -6.91 -2.77
N PRO A 19 15.22 -7.02 -3.72
CA PRO A 19 16.65 -7.06 -3.41
C PRO A 19 17.12 -5.82 -2.66
N GLU A 20 16.72 -4.62 -3.11
CA GLU A 20 17.10 -3.34 -2.50
C GLU A 20 16.50 -3.20 -1.10
N LEU A 21 15.21 -3.54 -0.95
CA LEU A 21 14.53 -3.52 0.34
C LEU A 21 15.20 -4.46 1.34
N ARG A 22 15.66 -5.64 0.90
CA ARG A 22 16.40 -6.59 1.76
C ARG A 22 17.80 -6.08 2.10
N ALA A 23 18.51 -5.49 1.14
CA ALA A 23 19.85 -4.93 1.35
C ALA A 23 19.83 -3.76 2.35
N ALA A 24 18.73 -3.01 2.41
CA ALA A 24 18.54 -1.92 3.38
C ALA A 24 18.22 -2.41 4.81
N LEU A 25 17.94 -3.71 5.01
CA LEU A 25 17.66 -4.25 6.34
C LEU A 25 18.95 -4.43 7.15
N PRO A 26 18.90 -4.22 8.48
CA PRO A 26 20.02 -4.58 9.35
C PRO A 26 20.36 -6.07 9.21
N ALA A 27 21.63 -6.41 9.44
CA ALA A 27 22.08 -7.80 9.41
C ALA A 27 21.24 -8.71 10.35
N GLY A 28 20.99 -9.95 9.90
CA GLY A 28 20.13 -10.93 10.57
C GLY A 28 18.69 -10.96 10.03
N ASP A 29 17.77 -11.61 10.74
CA ASP A 29 16.37 -11.76 10.33
C ASP A 29 15.50 -10.51 10.60
N ALA A 30 16.12 -9.32 10.61
CA ALA A 30 15.42 -8.08 10.91
C ALA A 30 14.53 -7.68 9.73
N ARG A 31 13.21 -7.78 9.89
CA ARG A 31 12.21 -7.38 8.88
C ARG A 31 11.54 -6.05 9.28
N PRO A 32 11.06 -5.24 8.32
CA PRO A 32 10.25 -4.08 8.67
C PRO A 32 8.93 -4.57 9.26
N ARG A 33 8.42 -3.90 10.30
CA ARG A 33 7.07 -4.20 10.80
C ARG A 33 6.00 -3.58 9.92
N VAL A 34 6.32 -2.46 9.27
CA VAL A 34 5.39 -1.64 8.48
C VAL A 34 6.02 -1.19 7.17
N VAL A 35 5.24 -1.22 6.10
CA VAL A 35 5.50 -0.56 4.82
C VAL A 35 4.45 0.52 4.64
N PHE A 36 4.88 1.78 4.53
CA PHE A 36 4.00 2.88 4.14
C PHE A 36 3.90 2.95 2.62
N TRP A 37 2.67 3.03 2.12
CA TRP A 37 2.37 3.13 0.70
C TRP A 37 1.55 4.40 0.41
N PRO A 38 2.19 5.57 0.42
CA PRO A 38 1.54 6.80 -0.03
C PRO A 38 1.21 6.65 -1.52
N SER A 39 -0.01 7.03 -1.89
CA SER A 39 -0.57 6.81 -3.22
C SER A 39 -1.32 8.03 -3.74
N TYR A 40 -1.33 8.16 -5.06
CA TYR A 40 -2.26 9.01 -5.79
C TYR A 40 -2.80 8.18 -6.97
N ILE A 41 -3.75 7.31 -6.67
CA ILE A 41 -4.37 6.40 -7.64
C ILE A 41 -5.88 6.61 -7.61
N ALA A 42 -6.52 6.47 -8.77
CA ALA A 42 -7.97 6.61 -8.87
C ALA A 42 -8.54 5.51 -9.75
N GLU A 43 -9.64 4.91 -9.36
CA GLU A 43 -10.40 3.96 -10.18
C GLU A 43 -11.47 4.70 -11.00
N SER A 44 -11.05 5.58 -11.91
CA SER A 44 -11.97 6.42 -12.70
C SER A 44 -12.65 5.67 -13.85
N ASP A 45 -12.00 4.62 -14.36
CA ASP A 45 -12.44 3.86 -15.52
C ASP A 45 -11.94 2.40 -15.43
N ALA A 46 -12.22 1.60 -16.46
CA ALA A 46 -11.87 0.19 -16.49
C ALA A 46 -10.34 -0.07 -16.50
N GLU A 47 -9.57 0.75 -17.21
CA GLU A 47 -8.12 0.62 -17.28
C GLU A 47 -7.51 0.95 -15.92
N GLN A 48 -7.91 2.06 -15.33
CA GLN A 48 -7.46 2.48 -14.01
C GLN A 48 -7.89 1.51 -12.91
N SER A 49 -9.09 0.91 -13.02
CA SER A 49 -9.52 -0.17 -12.13
C SER A 49 -8.60 -1.40 -12.23
N ALA A 50 -8.23 -1.81 -13.44
CA ALA A 50 -7.29 -2.92 -13.62
C ALA A 50 -5.92 -2.61 -13.02
N LEU A 51 -5.44 -1.37 -13.19
CA LEU A 51 -4.19 -0.90 -12.61
C LEU A 51 -4.24 -0.86 -11.07
N CYS A 52 -5.32 -0.33 -10.48
CA CYS A 52 -5.53 -0.33 -9.03
C CYS A 52 -5.61 -1.74 -8.45
N LYS A 53 -6.20 -2.68 -9.20
CA LYS A 53 -6.18 -4.10 -8.81
C LYS A 53 -4.76 -4.66 -8.83
N ALA A 54 -3.96 -4.37 -9.85
CA ALA A 54 -2.57 -4.80 -9.93
C ALA A 54 -1.74 -4.25 -8.77
N TYR A 55 -1.90 -2.96 -8.45
CA TYR A 55 -1.26 -2.34 -7.28
C TYR A 55 -1.59 -3.06 -5.97
N ARG A 56 -2.87 -3.35 -5.71
CA ARG A 56 -3.28 -4.04 -4.48
C ARG A 56 -2.79 -5.49 -4.43
N LEU A 57 -2.66 -6.17 -5.57
CA LEU A 57 -2.04 -7.48 -5.64
C LEU A 57 -0.54 -7.42 -5.31
N GLY A 58 0.17 -6.42 -5.84
CA GLY A 58 1.57 -6.14 -5.51
C GLY A 58 1.75 -5.87 -4.01
N ALA A 59 0.89 -5.03 -3.42
CA ALA A 59 0.91 -4.72 -2.00
C ALA A 59 0.68 -5.95 -1.12
N ALA A 60 -0.25 -6.83 -1.51
CA ALA A 60 -0.46 -8.11 -0.83
C ALA A 60 0.74 -9.06 -0.96
N GLY A 61 1.41 -9.07 -2.12
CA GLY A 61 2.66 -9.80 -2.32
C GLY A 61 3.78 -9.31 -1.41
N LEU A 62 4.01 -7.99 -1.43
CA LEU A 62 5.03 -7.34 -0.62
C LEU A 62 4.82 -7.59 0.89
N ALA A 63 3.56 -7.53 1.35
CA ALA A 63 3.21 -7.84 2.74
C ALA A 63 3.67 -9.25 3.14
N ARG A 64 3.42 -10.25 2.30
CA ARG A 64 3.84 -11.64 2.53
C ARG A 64 5.36 -11.80 2.48
N ASP A 65 5.99 -11.22 1.47
CA ASP A 65 7.42 -11.40 1.23
C ASP A 65 8.28 -10.78 2.33
N LEU A 66 7.81 -9.67 2.91
CA LEU A 66 8.47 -9.01 4.04
C LEU A 66 7.93 -9.45 5.40
N GLY A 67 6.79 -10.16 5.46
CA GLY A 67 6.08 -10.42 6.71
C GLY A 67 5.69 -9.13 7.44
N ALA A 68 5.27 -8.11 6.69
CA ALA A 68 5.07 -6.76 7.17
C ALA A 68 3.64 -6.27 6.89
N TRP A 69 3.14 -5.38 7.74
CA TRP A 69 1.91 -4.65 7.48
C TRP A 69 2.12 -3.65 6.34
N VAL A 70 1.17 -3.55 5.41
CA VAL A 70 1.21 -2.51 4.36
C VAL A 70 0.05 -1.54 4.57
N LEU A 71 0.37 -0.26 4.75
CA LEU A 71 -0.58 0.81 5.01
C LEU A 71 -0.62 1.77 3.82
N GLN A 72 -1.72 1.72 3.06
CA GLN A 72 -1.91 2.69 1.99
C GLN A 72 -2.45 4.00 2.56
N SER A 73 -1.93 5.12 2.05
CA SER A 73 -2.53 6.45 2.25
C SER A 73 -2.71 7.08 0.88
N ASN A 74 -3.91 6.90 0.33
CA ASN A 74 -4.30 7.46 -0.96
C ASN A 74 -5.00 8.80 -0.77
N TRP A 75 -4.80 9.72 -1.70
CA TRP A 75 -5.57 10.95 -1.74
C TRP A 75 -7.06 10.65 -1.90
N PRO A 76 -7.96 11.39 -1.24
CA PRO A 76 -9.40 11.19 -1.34
C PRO A 76 -10.01 11.88 -2.58
N GLU A 77 -9.28 12.78 -3.22
CA GLU A 77 -9.75 13.54 -4.37
C GLU A 77 -8.58 14.00 -5.26
N SER A 78 -8.92 14.46 -6.48
CA SER A 78 -7.92 14.99 -7.41
C SER A 78 -7.50 16.40 -7.03
N LEU A 79 -6.19 16.65 -7.03
CA LEU A 79 -5.62 17.96 -6.67
C LEU A 79 -5.99 19.07 -7.66
N ASN A 80 -6.14 18.71 -8.94
CA ASN A 80 -6.33 19.67 -10.03
C ASN A 80 -7.70 19.55 -10.71
N ALA A 81 -8.48 18.52 -10.40
CA ALA A 81 -9.80 18.30 -10.99
C ALA A 81 -10.81 17.84 -9.92
N PRO A 82 -11.34 18.76 -9.08
CA PRO A 82 -12.19 18.41 -7.94
C PRO A 82 -13.49 17.65 -8.28
N ALA A 83 -13.92 17.68 -9.55
CA ALA A 83 -15.06 16.90 -10.03
C ALA A 83 -14.71 15.43 -10.34
N GLN A 84 -13.43 15.10 -10.48
CA GLN A 84 -12.97 13.73 -10.70
C GLN A 84 -13.27 12.89 -9.46
N ARG A 85 -13.62 11.62 -9.70
CA ARG A 85 -13.99 10.64 -8.68
C ARG A 85 -13.16 9.38 -8.86
N GLY A 86 -13.26 8.46 -7.91
CA GLY A 86 -12.53 7.21 -7.89
C GLY A 86 -11.31 7.18 -6.98
N PHE A 87 -11.11 8.22 -6.17
CA PHE A 87 -9.99 8.35 -5.24
C PHE A 87 -10.33 7.75 -3.87
N GLY A 88 -9.39 7.77 -2.93
CA GLY A 88 -9.55 7.17 -1.60
C GLY A 88 -9.38 5.65 -1.65
N ASP A 89 -10.31 4.90 -1.05
CA ASP A 89 -10.25 3.42 -0.98
C ASP A 89 -8.92 2.90 -0.42
N SER A 90 -8.31 3.67 0.49
CA SER A 90 -7.03 3.32 1.11
C SER A 90 -7.18 1.99 1.85
N VAL A 91 -6.22 1.09 1.68
CA VAL A 91 -6.27 -0.24 2.28
C VAL A 91 -5.23 -0.45 3.38
N VAL A 92 -5.58 -1.32 4.32
CA VAL A 92 -4.66 -1.88 5.31
C VAL A 92 -4.54 -3.38 5.02
N ILE A 93 -3.30 -3.85 4.85
CA ILE A 93 -2.99 -5.24 4.51
C ILE A 93 -2.11 -5.82 5.61
N ALA A 94 -2.53 -6.98 6.13
CA ALA A 94 -1.81 -7.74 7.16
C ALA A 94 -0.61 -8.49 6.55
N PRO A 95 0.35 -8.97 7.38
CA PRO A 95 1.52 -9.72 6.93
C PRO A 95 1.23 -10.99 6.12
N ASP A 96 0.04 -11.58 6.28
CA ASP A 96 -0.44 -12.72 5.46
C ASP A 96 -0.91 -12.30 4.04
N GLY A 97 -0.90 -10.99 3.75
CA GLY A 97 -1.41 -10.40 2.52
C GLY A 97 -2.92 -10.19 2.49
N ARG A 98 -3.63 -10.46 3.60
CA ARG A 98 -5.08 -10.22 3.69
C ARG A 98 -5.36 -8.74 3.93
N ARG A 99 -6.27 -8.18 3.16
CA ARG A 99 -6.81 -6.85 3.42
C ARG A 99 -7.72 -6.90 4.65
N VAL A 100 -7.41 -6.10 5.66
CA VAL A 100 -8.17 -6.05 6.93
C VAL A 100 -9.02 -4.79 7.07
N ALA A 101 -8.71 -3.75 6.32
CA ALA A 101 -9.52 -2.54 6.26
C ALA A 101 -9.48 -1.91 4.87
N THR A 102 -10.57 -1.22 4.53
CA THR A 102 -10.68 -0.33 3.38
C THR A 102 -11.34 0.95 3.89
N LEU A 103 -10.71 2.09 3.65
CA LEU A 103 -11.25 3.40 3.98
C LEU A 103 -12.23 3.86 2.91
N PRO A 104 -13.09 4.84 3.20
CA PRO A 104 -14.03 5.38 2.22
C PRO A 104 -13.39 5.82 0.90
N ARG A 105 -14.16 5.66 -0.17
CA ARG A 105 -13.91 6.23 -1.49
C ARG A 105 -14.37 7.69 -1.54
N ASP A 106 -13.66 8.51 -2.29
CA ASP A 106 -14.00 9.91 -2.57
C ASP A 106 -14.25 10.77 -1.31
N ALA A 107 -13.63 10.42 -0.17
CA ALA A 107 -13.80 11.12 1.10
C ALA A 107 -12.53 11.02 1.94
N ALA A 108 -12.21 12.13 2.64
CA ALA A 108 -11.14 12.13 3.63
C ALA A 108 -11.51 11.20 4.80
N ALA A 109 -10.53 10.42 5.26
CA ALA A 109 -10.72 9.49 6.35
C ALA A 109 -9.45 9.31 7.17
N GLN A 110 -9.62 8.95 8.44
CA GLN A 110 -8.55 8.61 9.35
C GLN A 110 -8.91 7.27 10.03
N VAL A 111 -7.91 6.41 10.18
CA VAL A 111 -8.04 5.16 10.94
C VAL A 111 -6.84 4.99 11.86
N VAL A 112 -7.06 4.34 13.00
CA VAL A 112 -6.00 3.86 13.89
C VAL A 112 -6.08 2.34 13.90
N VAL A 113 -4.96 1.67 13.66
CA VAL A 113 -4.89 0.21 13.56
C VAL A 113 -3.87 -0.32 14.57
N ALA A 114 -4.28 -1.31 15.37
CA ALA A 114 -3.36 -2.09 16.17
C ALA A 114 -2.63 -3.11 15.29
N LEU A 115 -1.30 -3.09 15.33
CA LEU A 115 -0.45 -3.95 14.52
C LEU A 115 0.02 -5.15 15.34
N ASP A 116 -0.90 -6.09 15.53
CA ASP A 116 -0.62 -7.31 16.27
C ASP A 116 0.39 -8.19 15.51
N ALA A 117 1.18 -8.95 16.27
CA ALA A 117 1.98 -10.02 15.71
C ALA A 117 1.03 -11.19 15.41
N GLY A 118 0.69 -11.35 14.13
CA GLY A 118 -0.02 -12.54 13.66
C GLY A 118 0.80 -13.81 13.83
#